data_AF-A0AAN5YP16-F1
#
_entry.id   AF-A0AAN5YP16-F1
#
_cell.length_a   1.000
_cell.length_b   1.000
_cell.length_c   1.000
_cell.angle_alpha   90.00
_cell.angle_beta   90.00
_cell.angle_gamma   90.00
#
_symmetry.space_group_name_H-M   'P 1'
#
loop_
_entity.id
_entity.type
_entity.pdbx_description
1 polymer ?
#
loop_
_entity_poly.entity_id
_entity_poly.type
_entity_poly.pdbx_seq_one_letter_code
_entity_poly.pdbx_strand_id
1 'polypeptide(L)'
;MSFNKKYAGLPDLDPAPDIYETPDLTDEASTLPTATIRTVSDADDDAGSNSDIDRHGVDVDDARAHFLGATVDARDVNFSDSIALRRKSYRSKSRRRRRGPDGIEEVGDTSDTEEESFERKLARLRREVEELKDEMASRQTKAKSTEEPVEAVDDGVLELSRALDNLHGSSRNASGSHSAAAALSQKLVSTSSQGVPSESKGTDEPIATEDVGSSSSAGVLAHAAAFDGRLALIEAAMGISSSSNPFVSDGMSEPALQPVLPALDHLTSRLSTLTNILVGPTPASAVPTTGSAPPSTTFTTTHLEALSSRVRRLTADTEALASARKRAVDAAKAAQNARVATSTIEQTSDMSVSSGSATEIDQAATQRDEQATKIQALYATLPTIQSLHPILPSVLERLRSLRAIHAGAAQAADSLNELEKRHAEMTREIEQWREGLKVVEEKMGQSEAAMKSNIELIEPWVRDLEKRLDRLESRED
;
A
#
# COMPACT_ATOMS: atom_id res chain seq x y z
N MET A 1 -20.46 41.62 -12.58
CA MET A 1 -20.74 40.23 -12.16
C MET A 1 -21.76 39.66 -13.14
N SER A 2 -21.41 38.61 -13.86
CA SER A 2 -22.30 37.99 -14.83
C SER A 2 -23.31 37.11 -14.08
N PHE A 3 -24.60 37.46 -14.10
CA PHE A 3 -25.65 36.62 -13.55
C PHE A 3 -25.61 35.24 -14.21
N ASN A 4 -25.57 34.19 -13.39
CA ASN A 4 -25.69 32.82 -13.87
C ASN A 4 -27.04 32.64 -14.57
N LYS A 5 -27.02 32.17 -15.82
CA LYS A 5 -28.20 32.04 -16.70
C LYS A 5 -29.34 31.22 -16.08
N LYS A 6 -29.03 30.34 -15.11
CA LYS A 6 -30.00 29.53 -14.36
C LYS A 6 -30.93 30.37 -13.47
N TYR A 7 -30.46 31.50 -12.96
CA TYR A 7 -31.18 32.30 -11.97
C TYR A 7 -31.81 33.57 -12.58
N ALA A 8 -31.36 34.03 -13.75
CA ALA A 8 -31.81 35.29 -14.38
C ALA A 8 -33.34 35.46 -14.60
N GLY A 9 -34.14 34.39 -14.51
CA GLY A 9 -35.60 34.43 -14.62
C GLY A 9 -36.37 34.50 -13.30
N LEU A 10 -35.69 34.44 -12.15
CA LEU A 10 -36.32 34.56 -10.84
C LEU A 10 -36.38 36.04 -10.42
N PRO A 11 -37.54 36.56 -9.99
CA PRO A 11 -37.60 37.85 -9.30
C PRO A 11 -36.95 37.73 -7.91
N ASP A 12 -36.33 38.80 -7.43
CA ASP A 12 -35.68 38.91 -6.10
C ASP A 12 -34.33 38.15 -5.94
N LEU A 13 -33.40 38.37 -6.89
CA LEU A 13 -32.01 37.95 -6.75
C LEU A 13 -31.16 39.08 -6.16
N ASP A 14 -30.49 38.78 -5.05
CA ASP A 14 -29.57 39.70 -4.39
C ASP A 14 -28.29 39.90 -5.24
N PRO A 15 -27.97 41.14 -5.67
CA PRO A 15 -26.73 41.47 -6.37
C PRO A 15 -25.56 41.77 -5.41
N ALA A 16 -25.75 41.60 -4.10
CA ALA A 16 -24.69 41.73 -3.11
C ALA A 16 -23.50 40.80 -3.39
N PRO A 17 -22.29 41.10 -2.87
CA PRO A 17 -21.18 40.17 -2.91
C PRO A 17 -21.55 38.84 -2.23
N ASP A 18 -21.22 37.73 -2.89
CA ASP A 18 -21.52 36.37 -2.43
C ASP A 18 -20.89 36.05 -1.06
N ILE A 19 -19.77 36.70 -0.72
CA ILE A 19 -19.03 36.42 0.51
C ILE A 19 -18.63 37.74 1.19
N TYR A 20 -19.03 37.89 2.45
CA TYR A 20 -18.61 38.97 3.34
C TYR A 20 -17.61 38.43 4.34
N GLU A 21 -16.32 38.46 3.99
CA GLU A 21 -15.24 38.00 4.86
C GLU A 21 -14.61 39.18 5.60
N THR A 22 -14.12 38.91 6.81
CA THR A 22 -13.19 39.81 7.48
C THR A 22 -11.87 39.85 6.70
N PRO A 23 -11.20 41.01 6.58
CA PRO A 23 -9.91 41.07 5.89
C PRO A 23 -8.94 40.08 6.51
N ASP A 24 -8.25 39.30 5.68
CA ASP A 24 -7.22 38.35 6.11
C ASP A 24 -6.20 39.07 6.99
N LEU A 25 -6.19 38.70 8.28
CA LEU A 25 -5.18 39.18 9.21
C LEU A 25 -3.86 38.56 8.78
N THR A 26 -2.97 39.36 8.20
CA THR A 26 -1.60 38.93 7.95
C THR A 26 -0.95 38.60 9.29
N ASP A 27 -0.52 37.35 9.48
CA ASP A 27 0.13 36.86 10.71
C ASP A 27 1.35 37.71 11.14
N GLU A 28 1.89 38.54 10.25
CA GLU A 28 3.07 39.39 10.51
C GLU A 28 2.79 40.65 11.35
N ALA A 29 1.53 41.05 11.58
CA ALA A 29 1.18 42.28 12.30
C ALA A 29 0.63 42.08 13.72
N SER A 30 0.49 40.83 14.20
CA SER A 30 0.01 40.55 15.55
C SER A 30 1.17 40.34 16.53
N THR A 31 1.34 41.29 17.45
CA THR A 31 2.22 41.15 18.63
C THR A 31 1.51 40.53 19.84
N LEU A 32 0.28 40.03 19.65
CA LEU A 32 -0.43 39.30 20.69
C LEU A 32 -0.56 37.83 20.28
N PRO A 33 -0.01 36.88 21.07
CA PRO A 33 -0.15 35.47 20.79
C PRO A 33 -1.62 35.09 20.99
N THR A 34 -2.32 34.82 19.89
CA THR A 34 -3.66 34.24 19.93
C THR A 34 -3.53 32.84 20.54
N ALA A 35 -4.12 32.65 21.71
CA ALA A 35 -4.10 31.42 22.50
C ALA A 35 -4.97 30.31 21.89
N THR A 36 -4.75 30.01 20.61
CA THR A 36 -5.19 28.78 19.95
C THR A 36 -4.01 28.20 19.22
N ILE A 37 -3.00 27.79 20.00
CA ILE A 37 -2.02 26.80 19.59
C ILE A 37 -2.82 25.51 19.36
N ARG A 38 -3.30 25.32 18.13
CA ARG A 38 -3.46 23.97 17.60
C ARG A 38 -2.07 23.38 17.65
N THR A 39 -1.95 22.28 18.39
CA THR A 39 -0.75 21.50 18.61
C THR A 39 0.05 21.37 17.32
N VAL A 40 1.00 22.30 17.14
CA VAL A 40 2.20 22.06 16.36
C VAL A 40 2.80 20.79 16.93
N SER A 41 3.15 19.87 16.05
CA SER A 41 3.79 18.61 16.40
C SER A 41 4.89 18.86 17.43
N ASP A 42 4.63 18.41 18.64
CA ASP A 42 5.59 18.29 19.73
C ASP A 42 6.65 17.26 19.33
N ALA A 43 7.57 17.67 18.47
CA ALA A 43 8.80 16.95 18.19
C ALA A 43 10.00 17.58 18.91
N ASP A 44 9.83 18.79 19.45
CA ASP A 44 10.88 19.59 20.09
C ASP A 44 10.55 20.01 21.54
N ASP A 45 9.35 19.73 22.09
CA ASP A 45 9.08 19.83 23.54
C ASP A 45 9.27 18.46 24.23
N ASP A 46 10.12 17.59 23.67
CA ASP A 46 10.69 16.49 24.44
C ASP A 46 11.77 17.07 25.37
N ALA A 47 11.27 17.66 26.45
CA ALA A 47 11.98 18.22 27.58
C ALA A 47 13.30 17.48 27.81
N GLY A 48 14.37 18.27 27.80
CA GLY A 48 15.76 17.81 27.75
C GLY A 48 16.04 16.53 28.53
N SER A 49 16.65 15.57 27.81
CA SER A 49 17.49 14.48 28.35
C SER A 49 17.13 14.04 29.77
N ASN A 50 15.99 13.35 29.95
CA ASN A 50 15.83 12.53 31.13
C ASN A 50 16.97 11.50 31.13
N SER A 51 17.97 11.66 32.01
CA SER A 51 19.13 10.77 32.11
C SER A 51 18.78 9.32 32.47
N ASP A 52 17.54 9.11 32.93
CA ASP A 52 17.01 7.81 33.33
C ASP A 52 16.35 7.06 32.16
N ILE A 53 16.18 7.70 30.99
CA ILE A 53 15.52 7.13 29.81
C ILE A 53 16.50 7.10 28.63
N ASP A 54 16.98 5.91 28.28
CA ASP A 54 17.78 5.69 27.08
C ASP A 54 16.90 5.82 25.82
N ARG A 55 17.05 6.92 25.09
CA ARG A 55 16.34 7.20 23.83
C ARG A 55 17.20 6.88 22.61
N HIS A 56 17.82 5.70 22.58
CA HIS A 56 18.52 5.26 21.38
C HIS A 56 17.51 5.01 20.25
N GLY A 57 17.71 5.72 19.13
CA GLY A 57 17.00 5.44 17.88
C GLY A 57 17.23 3.98 17.49
N VAL A 58 16.16 3.29 17.12
CA VAL A 58 16.25 1.89 16.71
C VAL A 58 16.73 1.84 15.27
N ASP A 59 18.01 1.50 15.08
CA ASP A 59 18.56 1.19 13.76
C ASP A 59 18.06 -0.18 13.31
N VAL A 60 17.00 -0.17 12.51
CA VAL A 60 16.31 -1.38 12.05
C VAL A 60 17.23 -2.31 11.25
N ASP A 61 18.15 -1.74 10.46
CA ASP A 61 19.08 -2.52 9.63
C ASP A 61 20.13 -3.24 10.48
N ASP A 62 20.68 -2.58 11.50
CA ASP A 62 21.62 -3.20 12.45
C ASP A 62 20.92 -4.27 13.29
N ALA A 63 19.71 -3.96 13.79
CA ALA A 63 18.88 -4.94 14.47
C ALA A 63 18.62 -6.16 13.58
N ARG A 64 18.29 -5.94 12.29
CA ARG A 64 18.05 -7.02 11.34
C ARG A 64 19.30 -7.87 11.12
N ALA A 65 20.48 -7.26 11.01
CA ALA A 65 21.74 -7.98 10.89
C ALA A 65 22.02 -8.86 12.12
N HIS A 66 21.66 -8.39 13.32
CA HIS A 66 21.78 -9.18 14.55
C HIS A 66 20.87 -10.42 14.60
N PHE A 67 19.65 -10.34 14.05
CA PHE A 67 18.68 -11.42 14.12
C PHE A 67 18.63 -12.35 12.89
N LEU A 68 19.24 -11.97 11.76
CA LEU A 68 19.18 -12.74 10.50
C LEU A 68 19.71 -14.18 10.64
N GLY A 69 20.69 -14.41 11.52
CA GLY A 69 21.27 -15.72 11.77
C GLY A 69 20.63 -16.53 12.91
N ALA A 70 19.69 -15.94 13.67
CA ALA A 70 19.09 -16.58 14.84
C ALA A 70 17.75 -17.25 14.47
N THR A 71 17.78 -18.56 14.20
CA THR A 71 16.55 -19.34 13.99
C THR A 71 16.07 -19.97 15.29
N VAL A 72 14.79 -19.83 15.61
CA VAL A 72 14.15 -20.43 16.80
C VAL A 72 13.33 -21.64 16.37
N ASP A 73 13.59 -22.79 17.01
CA ASP A 73 12.78 -24.00 16.82
C ASP A 73 11.71 -24.06 17.91
N ALA A 74 10.44 -23.99 17.50
CA ALA A 74 9.28 -23.94 18.39
C ALA A 74 8.45 -25.24 18.38
N ARG A 75 8.89 -26.28 17.66
CA ARG A 75 8.07 -27.49 17.42
C ARG A 75 7.74 -28.28 18.68
N ASP A 76 8.65 -28.26 19.66
CA ASP A 76 8.52 -28.99 20.91
C ASP A 76 8.01 -28.14 22.08
N VAL A 77 7.67 -26.87 21.85
CA VAL A 77 7.31 -25.94 22.93
C VAL A 77 5.91 -26.23 23.43
N ASN A 78 5.80 -26.54 24.73
CA ASN A 78 4.51 -26.78 25.36
C ASN A 78 4.13 -25.57 26.21
N PHE A 79 3.16 -24.79 25.75
CA PHE A 79 2.56 -23.66 26.48
C PHE A 79 1.33 -24.08 27.32
N SER A 80 0.96 -25.37 27.32
CA SER A 80 -0.04 -25.82 28.29
C SER A 80 0.56 -25.64 29.68
N ASP A 81 -0.10 -24.86 30.52
CA ASP A 81 0.29 -24.53 31.90
C ASP A 81 0.20 -25.75 32.85
N SER A 82 0.39 -26.96 32.30
CA SER A 82 0.38 -28.22 33.03
C SER A 82 1.72 -28.44 33.72
N ILE A 83 1.73 -28.26 35.04
CA ILE A 83 2.91 -28.36 35.90
C ILE A 83 3.51 -29.79 35.95
N ALA A 84 2.79 -30.81 35.43
CA ALA A 84 3.17 -32.22 35.54
C ALA A 84 4.18 -32.72 34.49
N LEU A 85 4.38 -32.00 33.38
CA LEU A 85 5.35 -32.37 32.35
C LEU A 85 6.45 -31.31 32.28
N ARG A 86 7.71 -31.75 32.20
CA ARG A 86 8.88 -30.86 32.12
C ARG A 86 8.63 -29.78 31.07
N ARG A 87 8.66 -28.50 31.49
CA ARG A 87 8.46 -27.33 30.64
C ARG A 87 9.43 -27.39 29.45
N LYS A 88 8.93 -27.77 28.28
CA LYS A 88 9.68 -27.70 27.02
C LYS A 88 9.67 -26.25 26.56
N SER A 89 10.81 -25.58 26.65
CA SER A 89 11.00 -24.19 26.22
C SER A 89 11.51 -24.12 24.78
N TYR A 90 11.42 -22.93 24.17
CA TYR A 90 11.95 -22.69 22.83
C TYR A 90 13.46 -22.92 22.79
N ARG A 91 13.95 -23.56 21.73
CA ARG A 91 15.40 -23.78 21.51
C ARG A 91 15.87 -22.85 20.41
N SER A 92 16.65 -21.83 20.76
CA SER A 92 17.32 -20.98 19.78
C SER A 92 18.57 -21.69 19.25
N LYS A 93 18.60 -21.97 17.95
CA LYS A 93 19.81 -22.44 17.27
C LYS A 93 20.63 -21.21 16.92
N SER A 94 21.26 -20.59 17.92
CA SER A 94 22.32 -19.62 17.65
C SER A 94 23.62 -20.39 17.45
N ARG A 95 24.17 -20.37 16.23
CA ARG A 95 25.53 -20.85 15.98
C ARG A 95 26.48 -19.86 16.64
N ARG A 96 26.66 -19.97 17.95
CA ARG A 96 27.53 -19.09 18.72
C ARG A 96 28.98 -19.43 18.40
N ARG A 97 29.53 -18.82 17.35
CA ARG A 97 30.96 -18.83 17.09
C ARG A 97 31.63 -18.07 18.24
N ARG A 98 32.18 -18.77 19.23
CA ARG A 98 33.08 -18.13 20.20
C ARG A 98 34.46 -18.09 19.57
N ARG A 99 34.92 -16.87 19.29
CA ARG A 99 36.29 -16.62 18.83
C ARG A 99 37.21 -16.72 20.05
N GLY A 100 37.94 -17.82 20.18
CA GLY A 100 39.04 -17.93 21.14
C GLY A 100 40.20 -17.00 20.76
N PRO A 101 41.07 -16.64 21.72
CA PRO A 101 42.21 -15.74 21.50
C PRO A 101 43.24 -16.27 20.47
N ASP A 102 43.25 -17.57 20.16
CA ASP A 102 44.19 -18.20 19.23
C ASP A 102 43.64 -18.47 17.81
N GLY A 103 42.47 -17.91 17.46
CA GLY A 103 41.99 -17.90 16.06
C GLY A 103 41.60 -19.25 15.45
N ILE A 104 41.61 -20.35 16.23
CA ILE A 104 41.14 -21.67 15.79
C ILE A 104 39.64 -21.78 16.07
N GLU A 105 38.85 -22.09 15.04
CA GLU A 105 37.41 -22.31 15.15
C GLU A 105 37.12 -23.63 15.88
N GLU A 106 36.88 -23.55 17.19
CA GLU A 106 36.39 -24.69 17.97
C GLU A 106 34.87 -24.84 17.73
N VAL A 107 34.50 -25.82 16.92
CA VAL A 107 33.11 -26.25 16.76
C VAL A 107 32.66 -26.79 18.11
N GLY A 108 31.80 -26.02 18.78
CA GLY A 108 31.24 -26.37 20.08
C GLY A 108 30.70 -27.80 20.10
N ASP A 109 31.21 -28.54 21.06
CA ASP A 109 30.98 -29.94 21.34
C ASP A 109 29.50 -30.35 21.27
N THR A 110 29.17 -31.24 20.32
CA THR A 110 27.86 -31.90 20.21
C THR A 110 27.77 -33.18 21.06
N SER A 111 28.69 -33.38 22.02
CA SER A 111 28.86 -34.65 22.75
C SER A 111 27.69 -35.06 23.67
N ASP A 112 26.63 -34.28 23.84
CA ASP A 112 25.44 -34.72 24.61
C ASP A 112 24.25 -35.17 23.72
N THR A 113 24.41 -35.18 22.39
CA THR A 113 23.33 -35.55 21.44
C THR A 113 23.45 -36.95 20.85
N GLU A 114 23.85 -37.93 21.65
CA GLU A 114 23.54 -39.33 21.37
C GLU A 114 22.53 -39.87 22.39
N GLU A 115 21.36 -39.24 22.48
CA GLU A 115 20.17 -39.96 22.95
C GLU A 115 19.97 -41.15 21.99
N GLU A 116 20.21 -42.37 22.47
CA GLU A 116 20.07 -43.61 21.71
C GLU A 116 18.79 -43.59 20.86
N SER A 117 18.89 -43.88 19.56
CA SER A 117 17.73 -43.92 18.67
C SER A 117 16.63 -44.83 19.26
N PHE A 118 15.36 -44.44 19.11
CA PHE A 118 14.21 -45.17 19.68
C PHE A 118 14.25 -46.67 19.36
N GLU A 119 14.71 -47.02 18.16
CA GLU A 119 14.90 -48.41 17.73
C GLU A 119 15.99 -49.13 18.54
N ARG A 120 17.13 -48.48 18.79
CA ARG A 120 18.22 -49.01 19.62
C ARG A 120 17.78 -49.16 21.08
N LYS A 121 17.01 -48.20 21.59
CA LYS A 121 16.43 -48.24 22.94
C LYS A 121 15.43 -49.39 23.10
N LEU A 122 14.58 -49.63 22.10
CA LEU A 122 13.62 -50.74 22.10
C LEU A 122 14.32 -52.10 22.00
N ALA A 123 15.35 -52.22 21.16
CA ALA A 123 16.15 -53.43 21.05
C ALA A 123 16.86 -53.79 22.37
N ARG A 124 17.42 -52.79 23.07
CA ARG A 124 18.00 -52.98 24.40
C ARG A 124 16.95 -53.44 25.42
N LEU A 125 15.81 -52.75 25.49
CA LEU A 125 14.73 -53.12 26.41
C LEU A 125 14.20 -54.54 26.18
N ARG A 126 14.11 -54.98 24.91
CA ARG A 126 13.76 -56.39 24.62
C ARG A 126 14.77 -57.37 25.19
N ARG A 127 16.06 -57.08 25.03
CA ARG A 127 17.13 -57.92 25.58
C ARG A 127 17.08 -57.96 27.10
N GLU A 128 16.86 -56.82 27.75
CA GLU A 128 16.73 -56.74 29.21
C GLU A 128 15.48 -57.52 29.70
N VAL A 129 14.35 -57.44 29.00
CA VAL A 129 13.12 -58.20 29.34
C VAL A 129 13.29 -59.70 29.09
N GLU A 130 14.00 -60.10 28.02
CA GLU A 130 14.33 -61.50 27.74
C GLU A 130 15.29 -62.07 28.80
N GLU A 131 16.30 -61.30 29.20
CA GLU A 131 17.21 -61.66 30.30
C GLU A 131 16.45 -61.82 31.63
N LEU A 132 15.51 -60.93 31.95
CA LEU A 132 14.64 -61.07 33.13
C LEU A 132 13.71 -62.29 33.07
N LYS A 133 13.20 -62.63 31.88
CA LYS A 133 12.37 -63.82 31.68
C LYS A 133 13.17 -65.10 31.90
N ASP A 134 14.41 -65.13 31.41
CA ASP A 134 15.33 -66.26 31.62
C ASP A 134 15.75 -66.36 33.08
N GLU A 135 15.98 -65.23 33.75
CA GLU A 135 16.27 -65.21 35.19
C GLU A 135 15.09 -65.75 36.01
N MET A 136 13.84 -65.35 35.70
CA MET A 136 12.64 -65.89 36.34
C MET A 136 12.44 -67.38 36.07
N ALA A 137 12.66 -67.86 34.84
CA ALA A 137 12.60 -69.29 34.52
C ALA A 137 13.68 -70.09 35.26
N SER A 138 14.90 -69.55 35.36
CA SER A 138 15.98 -70.14 36.15
C SER A 138 15.65 -70.14 37.66
N ARG A 139 14.93 -69.12 38.13
CA ARG A 139 14.50 -69.00 39.53
C ARG A 139 13.33 -69.92 39.85
N GLN A 140 12.37 -70.12 38.94
CA GLN A 140 11.29 -71.10 39.06
C GLN A 140 11.81 -72.54 39.09
N THR A 141 12.78 -72.87 38.23
CA THR A 141 13.42 -74.20 38.23
C THR A 141 14.21 -74.44 39.52
N LYS A 142 14.79 -73.40 40.13
CA LYS A 142 15.38 -73.44 41.48
C LYS A 142 14.34 -73.48 42.61
N ALA A 143 13.23 -72.77 42.47
CA ALA A 143 12.15 -72.65 43.45
C ALA A 143 11.23 -73.89 43.51
N LYS A 144 11.34 -74.83 42.57
CA LYS A 144 10.71 -76.17 42.65
C LYS A 144 11.22 -77.04 43.83
N SER A 145 12.09 -76.50 44.68
CA SER A 145 12.58 -77.09 45.94
C SER A 145 12.16 -76.32 47.20
N THR A 146 11.39 -75.23 47.11
CA THR A 146 10.86 -74.50 48.27
C THR A 146 9.53 -73.83 47.90
N GLU A 147 8.44 -74.33 48.48
CA GLU A 147 7.07 -73.91 48.20
C GLU A 147 6.80 -72.48 48.73
N GLU A 148 6.82 -71.47 47.85
CA GLU A 148 6.00 -70.25 47.98
C GLU A 148 5.55 -69.72 46.61
N PRO A 149 4.32 -69.20 46.47
CA PRO A 149 3.73 -68.87 45.17
C PRO A 149 4.16 -67.48 44.69
N VAL A 150 4.90 -67.40 43.60
CA VAL A 150 5.29 -66.15 42.91
C VAL A 150 4.66 -66.09 41.51
N GLU A 151 3.37 -66.41 41.38
CA GLU A 151 2.71 -66.47 40.06
C GLU A 151 2.34 -65.08 39.50
N ALA A 152 2.21 -64.04 40.34
CA ALA A 152 1.72 -62.73 39.90
C ALA A 152 2.74 -61.86 39.14
N VAL A 153 4.05 -62.10 39.31
CA VAL A 153 5.10 -61.30 38.65
C VAL A 153 5.38 -61.83 37.23
N ASP A 154 5.20 -63.13 37.02
CA ASP A 154 5.43 -63.77 35.72
C ASP A 154 4.43 -63.30 34.68
N ASP A 155 3.16 -63.13 35.06
CA ASP A 155 2.12 -62.58 34.18
C ASP A 155 2.47 -61.15 33.74
N GLY A 156 3.01 -60.31 34.63
CA GLY A 156 3.42 -58.93 34.31
C GLY A 156 4.58 -58.85 33.31
N VAL A 157 5.58 -59.73 33.41
CA VAL A 157 6.71 -59.77 32.46
C VAL A 157 6.25 -60.31 31.08
N LEU A 158 5.34 -61.28 31.08
CA LEU A 158 4.72 -61.78 29.84
C LEU A 158 3.84 -60.72 29.17
N GLU A 159 3.06 -59.95 29.92
CA GLU A 159 2.30 -58.81 29.40
C GLU A 159 3.22 -57.72 28.83
N LEU A 160 4.33 -57.41 29.51
CA LEU A 160 5.31 -56.44 29.03
C LEU A 160 5.97 -56.88 27.72
N SER A 161 6.33 -58.16 27.59
CA SER A 161 6.87 -58.72 26.35
C SER A 161 5.86 -58.63 25.19
N ARG A 162 4.59 -58.96 25.43
CA ARG A 162 3.50 -58.81 24.44
C ARG A 162 3.28 -57.35 24.04
N ALA A 163 3.33 -56.41 24.99
CA ALA A 163 3.18 -54.99 24.72
C ALA A 163 4.35 -54.44 23.86
N LEU A 164 5.58 -54.83 24.16
CA LEU A 164 6.77 -54.45 23.37
C LEU A 164 6.76 -55.07 21.98
N ASP A 165 6.30 -56.32 21.85
CA ASP A 165 6.15 -56.99 20.56
C ASP A 165 5.07 -56.36 19.67
N ASN A 166 3.94 -55.99 20.26
CA ASN A 166 2.87 -55.26 19.58
C ASN A 166 3.33 -53.86 19.14
N LEU A 167 4.08 -53.14 19.98
CA LEU A 167 4.62 -51.82 19.64
C LEU A 167 5.64 -51.90 18.50
N HIS A 168 6.52 -52.90 18.52
CA HIS A 168 7.49 -53.11 17.46
C HIS A 168 6.83 -53.58 16.15
N GLY A 169 5.83 -54.45 16.23
CA GLY A 169 5.02 -54.85 15.08
C GLY A 169 4.28 -53.65 14.48
N SER A 170 3.72 -52.79 15.33
CA SER A 170 3.06 -51.54 14.91
C SER A 170 4.05 -50.53 14.30
N SER A 171 5.25 -50.37 14.89
CA SER A 171 6.30 -49.48 14.38
C SER A 171 6.86 -49.92 13.03
N ARG A 172 6.98 -51.24 12.79
CA ARG A 172 7.46 -51.79 11.51
C ARG A 172 6.36 -51.86 10.45
N ASN A 173 5.09 -52.05 10.87
CA ASN A 173 3.93 -52.01 9.97
C ASN A 173 3.44 -50.59 9.66
N ALA A 174 3.90 -49.55 10.36
CA ALA A 174 3.67 -48.16 9.97
C ALA A 174 4.31 -47.81 8.60
N SER A 175 5.20 -48.66 8.07
CA SER A 175 5.77 -48.54 6.73
C SER A 175 5.01 -49.35 5.66
N GLY A 176 3.92 -50.06 6.01
CA GLY A 176 3.24 -51.00 5.13
C GLY A 176 1.75 -50.68 4.89
N SER A 177 1.43 -50.43 3.62
CA SER A 177 0.10 -50.54 3.00
C SER A 177 -0.93 -49.41 3.13
N HIS A 178 -0.90 -48.51 4.12
CA HIS A 178 -1.83 -47.36 4.14
C HIS A 178 -1.22 -46.07 4.70
N SER A 179 -0.08 -45.64 4.15
CA SER A 179 0.46 -44.32 4.48
C SER A 179 -0.40 -43.23 3.85
N ALA A 180 -0.88 -42.28 4.65
CA ALA A 180 -1.61 -41.10 4.19
C ALA A 180 -0.85 -40.33 3.10
N ALA A 181 0.47 -40.44 3.07
CA ALA A 181 1.31 -39.88 2.01
C ALA A 181 1.06 -40.52 0.64
N ALA A 182 0.82 -41.83 0.57
CA ALA A 182 0.51 -42.54 -0.67
C ALA A 182 -0.91 -42.23 -1.18
N ALA A 183 -1.86 -42.05 -0.26
CA ALA A 183 -3.20 -41.59 -0.58
C ALA A 183 -3.21 -40.15 -1.11
N LEU A 184 -2.38 -39.27 -0.55
CA LEU A 184 -2.23 -37.88 -1.02
C LEU A 184 -1.52 -37.81 -2.38
N SER A 185 -0.48 -38.62 -2.62
CA SER A 185 0.18 -38.65 -3.93
C SER A 185 -0.74 -39.17 -5.03
N GLN A 186 -1.58 -40.18 -4.76
CA GLN A 186 -2.58 -40.61 -5.73
C GLN A 186 -3.63 -39.52 -5.99
N LYS A 187 -4.09 -38.83 -4.94
CA LYS A 187 -5.10 -37.78 -5.08
C LYS A 187 -4.61 -36.55 -5.84
N LEU A 188 -3.32 -36.21 -5.73
CA LEU A 188 -2.68 -35.14 -6.51
C LEU A 188 -2.50 -35.51 -7.99
N VAL A 189 -2.15 -36.78 -8.28
CA VAL A 189 -2.02 -37.30 -9.65
C VAL A 189 -3.39 -37.42 -10.34
N SER A 190 -4.44 -37.79 -9.61
CA SER A 190 -5.81 -37.83 -10.17
C SER A 190 -6.38 -36.45 -10.48
N THR A 191 -5.95 -35.39 -9.78
CA THR A 191 -6.42 -34.02 -10.03
C THR A 191 -5.72 -33.34 -11.21
N SER A 192 -4.55 -33.82 -11.65
CA SER A 192 -3.86 -33.25 -12.82
C SER A 192 -4.38 -33.79 -14.16
N SER A 193 -5.19 -34.85 -14.16
CA SER A 193 -5.70 -35.50 -15.38
C SER A 193 -7.15 -35.14 -15.75
N GLN A 194 -7.76 -34.16 -15.08
CA GLN A 194 -9.15 -33.79 -15.33
C GLN A 194 -9.26 -32.38 -15.93
N GLY A 195 -8.66 -32.23 -17.12
CA GLY A 195 -8.97 -31.19 -18.11
C GLY A 195 -9.44 -31.88 -19.40
N VAL A 196 -10.71 -31.64 -19.75
CA VAL A 196 -11.48 -31.88 -21.00
C VAL A 196 -10.86 -32.77 -22.12
N PRO A 197 -11.57 -33.78 -22.66
CA PRO A 197 -11.12 -34.52 -23.82
C PRO A 197 -11.42 -33.76 -25.12
N SER A 198 -10.43 -33.62 -25.99
CA SER A 198 -10.63 -33.28 -27.41
C SER A 198 -9.92 -34.33 -28.26
N GLU A 199 -10.71 -35.00 -29.11
CA GLU A 199 -10.21 -35.94 -30.13
C GLU A 199 -9.43 -35.18 -31.21
N SER A 200 -8.22 -35.64 -31.54
CA SER A 200 -7.76 -35.76 -32.93
C SER A 200 -6.49 -36.62 -33.01
N LYS A 201 -6.45 -37.45 -34.07
CA LYS A 201 -5.37 -38.38 -34.41
C LYS A 201 -4.15 -37.66 -34.99
N GLY A 202 -2.97 -38.02 -34.49
CA GLY A 202 -1.71 -38.30 -35.20
C GLY A 202 -1.10 -37.26 -36.14
N THR A 203 0.10 -36.77 -35.80
CA THR A 203 1.34 -36.88 -36.61
C THR A 203 2.52 -36.24 -35.86
N ASP A 204 3.73 -36.64 -36.25
CA ASP A 204 5.05 -36.44 -35.62
C ASP A 204 5.41 -35.03 -35.11
N GLU A 205 6.31 -35.03 -34.11
CA GLU A 205 7.09 -33.93 -33.53
C GLU A 205 7.61 -32.87 -34.55
N PRO A 206 7.78 -31.60 -34.15
CA PRO A 206 8.72 -31.24 -33.09
C PRO A 206 8.16 -30.34 -32.00
N ILE A 207 8.78 -30.49 -30.82
CA ILE A 207 8.60 -29.74 -29.59
C ILE A 207 8.54 -28.23 -29.87
N ALA A 208 7.33 -27.68 -29.90
CA ALA A 208 7.10 -26.27 -29.66
C ALA A 208 7.16 -26.05 -28.15
N THR A 209 8.21 -25.35 -27.71
CA THR A 209 8.26 -24.74 -26.40
C THR A 209 7.00 -23.90 -26.22
N GLU A 210 6.14 -24.31 -25.29
CA GLU A 210 5.02 -23.47 -24.88
C GLU A 210 5.56 -22.17 -24.29
N ASP A 211 5.31 -21.08 -25.03
CA ASP A 211 5.47 -19.72 -24.53
C ASP A 211 4.56 -19.55 -23.31
N VAL A 212 5.19 -19.53 -22.14
CA VAL A 212 4.61 -19.12 -20.88
C VAL A 212 4.21 -17.65 -21.00
N GLY A 213 2.94 -17.39 -21.32
CA GLY A 213 2.33 -16.07 -21.44
C GLY A 213 2.26 -15.23 -20.15
N SER A 214 2.96 -15.61 -19.07
CA SER A 214 3.03 -14.86 -17.82
C SER A 214 4.30 -13.99 -17.68
N SER A 215 5.24 -14.06 -18.62
CA SER A 215 6.49 -13.30 -18.55
C SER A 215 6.36 -11.82 -18.92
N SER A 216 5.35 -11.43 -19.72
CA SER A 216 5.20 -10.05 -20.18
C SER A 216 4.74 -9.11 -19.06
N SER A 217 3.80 -9.52 -18.21
CA SER A 217 3.35 -8.73 -17.06
C SER A 217 4.41 -8.67 -15.95
N ALA A 218 5.12 -9.77 -15.70
CA ALA A 218 6.25 -9.80 -14.78
C ALA A 218 7.37 -8.86 -15.23
N GLY A 219 7.66 -8.81 -16.54
CA GLY A 219 8.60 -7.85 -17.12
C GLY A 219 8.16 -6.40 -16.94
N VAL A 220 6.89 -6.08 -17.21
CA VAL A 220 6.35 -4.71 -17.02
C VAL A 220 6.38 -4.28 -15.54
N LEU A 221 6.04 -5.17 -14.61
CA LEU A 221 6.12 -4.89 -13.16
C LEU A 221 7.56 -4.72 -12.69
N ALA A 222 8.51 -5.53 -13.20
CA ALA A 222 9.92 -5.38 -12.88
C ALA A 222 10.48 -4.05 -13.42
N HIS A 223 10.07 -3.64 -14.63
CA HIS A 223 10.41 -2.33 -15.17
C HIS A 223 9.79 -1.19 -14.35
N ALA A 224 8.52 -1.30 -13.95
CA ALA A 224 7.87 -0.32 -13.08
C ALA A 224 8.61 -0.17 -11.73
N ALA A 225 9.00 -1.27 -11.11
CA ALA A 225 9.79 -1.27 -9.88
C ALA A 225 11.19 -0.66 -10.08
N ALA A 226 11.84 -0.90 -11.23
CA ALA A 226 13.12 -0.27 -11.55
C ALA A 226 12.97 1.25 -11.78
N PHE A 227 11.88 1.70 -12.40
CA PHE A 227 11.57 3.12 -12.55
C PHE A 227 11.27 3.77 -11.19
N ASP A 228 10.50 3.11 -10.33
CA ASP A 228 10.21 3.57 -8.97
C ASP A 228 11.49 3.69 -8.12
N GLY A 229 12.39 2.70 -8.17
CA GLY A 229 13.68 2.79 -7.51
C GLY A 229 14.55 3.94 -8.05
N ARG A 230 14.52 4.20 -9.36
CA ARG A 230 15.23 5.35 -9.95
C ARG A 230 14.57 6.68 -9.57
N LEU A 231 13.24 6.75 -9.48
CA LEU A 231 12.51 7.92 -9.01
C LEU A 231 12.84 8.19 -7.54
N ALA A 232 12.85 7.17 -6.69
CA ALA A 232 13.24 7.29 -5.29
C ALA A 232 14.68 7.84 -5.12
N LEU A 233 15.62 7.43 -5.98
CA LEU A 233 16.98 8.00 -5.98
C LEU A 233 16.99 9.47 -6.41
N ILE A 234 16.15 9.86 -7.38
CA ILE A 234 16.02 11.25 -7.82
C ILE A 234 15.33 12.08 -6.73
N GLU A 235 14.32 11.55 -6.07
CA GLU A 235 13.62 12.17 -4.94
C GLU A 235 14.58 12.38 -3.76
N ALA A 236 15.36 11.36 -3.42
CA ALA A 236 16.40 11.46 -2.39
C ALA A 236 17.49 12.49 -2.77
N ALA A 237 17.92 12.53 -4.03
CA ALA A 237 18.89 13.51 -4.50
C ALA A 237 18.34 14.95 -4.52
N MET A 238 17.04 15.12 -4.77
CA MET A 238 16.36 16.41 -4.72
C MET A 238 15.83 16.77 -3.31
N GLY A 239 15.92 15.85 -2.35
CA GLY A 239 15.44 16.04 -0.98
C GLY A 239 13.91 16.19 -0.87
N ILE A 240 13.16 15.85 -1.92
CA ILE A 240 11.69 15.93 -1.90
C ILE A 240 11.14 14.65 -1.25
N SER A 241 10.76 14.74 0.02
CA SER A 241 10.10 13.61 0.71
C SER A 241 8.63 13.54 0.30
N SER A 242 8.02 12.35 0.31
CA SER A 242 6.61 12.16 -0.08
C SER A 242 5.58 12.99 0.74
N SER A 243 6.01 13.63 1.83
CA SER A 243 5.25 14.63 2.60
C SER A 243 5.21 16.02 1.97
N SER A 244 6.09 16.36 1.02
CA SER A 244 6.14 17.65 0.32
C SER A 244 5.23 17.66 -0.91
N ASN A 245 3.98 17.20 -0.76
CA ASN A 245 3.01 17.25 -1.85
C ASN A 245 2.50 18.70 -2.03
N PRO A 246 2.70 19.36 -3.19
CA PRO A 246 2.29 20.75 -3.40
C PRO A 246 0.77 20.97 -3.35
N PHE A 247 -0.03 19.90 -3.35
CA PHE A 247 -1.50 19.95 -3.24
C PHE A 247 -2.03 19.70 -1.82
N VAL A 248 -1.19 19.24 -0.90
CA VAL A 248 -1.54 19.13 0.51
C VAL A 248 -0.81 20.26 1.22
N SER A 249 -1.41 21.45 1.18
CA SER A 249 -1.02 22.55 2.05
C SER A 249 -1.44 22.17 3.47
N ASP A 250 -0.68 21.29 4.12
CA ASP A 250 -0.72 21.21 5.56
C ASP A 250 -0.09 22.53 6.05
N GLY A 251 -0.88 23.34 6.76
CA GLY A 251 -0.60 24.73 7.11
C GLY A 251 0.53 24.91 8.13
N MET A 252 1.65 24.24 7.91
CA MET A 252 2.80 24.17 8.81
C MET A 252 4.06 24.49 8.01
N SER A 253 4.37 25.79 7.96
CA SER A 253 5.70 26.40 7.81
C SER A 253 6.88 25.54 7.31
N GLU A 254 6.74 24.93 6.14
CA GLU A 254 7.84 24.52 5.27
C GLU A 254 7.58 25.24 3.95
N PRO A 255 8.55 25.97 3.37
CA PRO A 255 8.29 26.77 2.18
C PRO A 255 7.87 25.83 1.06
N ALA A 256 6.59 25.89 0.67
CA ALA A 256 6.01 25.17 -0.45
C ALA A 256 7.02 25.17 -1.61
N LEU A 257 7.50 23.98 -1.97
CA LEU A 257 8.54 23.67 -2.96
C LEU A 257 8.99 24.91 -3.74
N GLN A 258 10.00 25.62 -3.22
CA GLN A 258 10.58 26.72 -4.00
C GLN A 258 11.11 26.11 -5.31
N PRO A 259 10.75 26.67 -6.47
CA PRO A 259 11.20 26.12 -7.73
C PRO A 259 12.73 26.16 -7.75
N VAL A 260 13.35 24.98 -7.77
CA VAL A 260 14.80 24.79 -7.58
C VAL A 260 15.59 25.57 -8.62
N LEU A 261 15.07 25.67 -9.86
CA LEU A 261 15.74 26.38 -10.95
C LEU A 261 15.81 27.91 -10.71
N PRO A 262 14.73 28.64 -10.42
CA PRO A 262 14.80 30.03 -9.98
C PRO A 262 15.63 30.26 -8.72
N ALA A 263 15.61 29.34 -7.74
CA ALA A 263 16.44 29.45 -6.55
C ALA A 263 17.93 29.34 -6.89
N LEU A 264 18.30 28.39 -7.75
CA LEU A 264 19.65 28.26 -8.29
C LEU A 264 20.03 29.47 -9.14
N ASP A 265 19.14 29.99 -9.99
CA ASP A 265 19.41 31.18 -10.81
C ASP A 265 19.59 32.45 -9.96
N HIS A 266 18.85 32.54 -8.86
CA HIS A 266 19.04 33.61 -7.90
C HIS A 266 20.36 33.45 -7.13
N LEU A 267 20.74 32.23 -6.74
CA LEU A 267 22.05 31.98 -6.13
C LEU A 267 23.20 32.21 -7.11
N THR A 268 23.07 31.83 -8.38
CA THR A 268 24.08 32.10 -9.41
C THR A 268 24.16 33.60 -9.71
N SER A 269 23.05 34.34 -9.74
CA SER A 269 23.11 35.81 -9.88
C SER A 269 23.71 36.49 -8.64
N ARG A 270 23.46 35.96 -7.43
CA ARG A 270 24.11 36.41 -6.20
C ARG A 270 25.60 36.10 -6.21
N LEU A 271 26.00 34.92 -6.66
CA LEU A 271 27.41 34.55 -6.80
C LEU A 271 28.09 35.32 -7.94
N SER A 272 27.39 35.60 -9.04
CA SER A 272 27.92 36.38 -10.16
C SER A 272 28.07 37.85 -9.77
N THR A 273 27.12 38.43 -9.04
CA THR A 273 27.24 39.79 -8.50
C THR A 273 28.35 39.86 -7.47
N LEU A 274 28.47 38.88 -6.57
CA LEU A 274 29.59 38.82 -5.63
C LEU A 274 30.93 38.69 -6.36
N THR A 275 31.06 37.81 -7.34
CA THR A 275 32.31 37.66 -8.12
C THR A 275 32.63 38.89 -8.96
N ASN A 276 31.64 39.53 -9.58
CA ASN A 276 31.84 40.75 -10.37
C ASN A 276 32.17 41.97 -9.48
N ILE A 277 31.65 42.02 -8.26
CA ILE A 277 31.97 43.05 -7.26
C ILE A 277 33.33 42.79 -6.59
N LEU A 278 33.71 41.52 -6.42
CA LEU A 278 35.03 41.13 -5.91
C LEU A 278 36.15 41.29 -6.96
N VAL A 279 35.87 41.09 -8.25
CA VAL A 279 36.86 41.17 -9.33
C VAL A 279 36.93 42.58 -9.95
N GLY A 280 35.81 43.32 -10.02
CA GLY A 280 35.77 44.69 -10.55
C GLY A 280 36.18 44.82 -12.03
N PRO A 281 35.83 45.93 -12.71
CA PRO A 281 36.19 46.12 -14.11
C PRO A 281 37.66 46.56 -14.19
N THR A 282 38.58 45.60 -14.32
CA THR A 282 39.95 45.92 -14.76
C THR A 282 39.93 46.12 -16.28
N PRO A 283 40.35 47.27 -16.84
CA PRO A 283 40.85 47.27 -18.20
C PRO A 283 42.14 46.42 -18.25
N ALA A 284 42.32 45.74 -19.36
CA ALA A 284 43.27 44.66 -19.56
C ALA A 284 44.76 44.98 -19.28
N SER A 285 45.48 43.91 -18.91
CA SER A 285 46.85 43.57 -19.30
C SER A 285 48.02 44.06 -18.43
N ALA A 286 48.70 43.13 -17.74
CA ALA A 286 50.07 42.71 -18.10
C ALA A 286 50.58 41.52 -17.24
N VAL A 287 50.72 40.36 -17.91
CA VAL A 287 51.68 39.25 -17.68
C VAL A 287 51.45 38.26 -16.50
N PRO A 288 51.32 36.95 -16.78
CA PRO A 288 51.41 35.88 -15.79
C PRO A 288 52.87 35.47 -15.58
N THR A 289 53.36 35.49 -14.34
CA THR A 289 54.55 34.72 -13.96
C THR A 289 54.11 33.44 -13.26
N THR A 290 54.66 32.36 -13.80
CA THR A 290 54.47 30.96 -13.42
C THR A 290 54.64 30.74 -11.91
N GLY A 291 53.65 30.11 -11.29
CA GLY A 291 53.74 29.65 -9.91
C GLY A 291 52.53 28.83 -9.53
N SER A 292 52.72 27.51 -9.47
CA SER A 292 51.76 26.56 -8.91
C SER A 292 51.53 26.89 -7.42
N ALA A 293 50.37 27.42 -7.10
CA ALA A 293 49.86 27.50 -5.72
C ALA A 293 48.31 27.52 -5.74
N PRO A 294 47.64 26.84 -4.80
CA PRO A 294 46.18 26.77 -4.75
C PRO A 294 45.57 28.15 -4.44
N PRO A 295 44.37 28.48 -4.94
CA PRO A 295 43.72 29.75 -4.67
C PRO A 295 43.37 29.84 -3.18
N SER A 296 44.12 30.65 -2.44
CA SER A 296 43.88 30.92 -1.03
C SER A 296 42.69 31.87 -0.90
N THR A 297 41.54 31.33 -0.50
CA THR A 297 40.34 32.07 -0.11
C THR A 297 40.51 32.63 1.30
N THR A 298 41.27 33.72 1.45
CA THR A 298 41.22 34.54 2.66
C THR A 298 40.56 35.86 2.32
N PHE A 299 39.23 35.85 2.31
CA PHE A 299 38.42 37.06 2.20
C PHE A 299 38.47 37.81 3.53
N THR A 300 38.99 39.03 3.53
CA THR A 300 39.16 39.82 4.76
C THR A 300 37.84 40.46 5.19
N THR A 301 37.59 40.52 6.50
CA THR A 301 36.42 41.13 7.14
C THR A 301 36.20 42.58 6.70
N THR A 302 37.27 43.29 6.36
CA THR A 302 37.25 44.67 5.86
C THR A 302 36.53 44.83 4.53
N HIS A 303 36.56 43.82 3.65
CA HIS A 303 35.82 43.86 2.39
C HIS A 303 34.32 43.65 2.62
N LEU A 304 33.94 42.83 3.60
CA LEU A 304 32.53 42.68 4.01
C LEU A 304 32.00 43.95 4.67
N GLU A 305 32.79 44.62 5.50
CA GLU A 305 32.41 45.90 6.09
C GLU A 305 32.23 47.00 5.02
N ALA A 306 33.15 47.09 4.05
CA ALA A 306 33.03 48.01 2.92
C ALA A 306 31.77 47.72 2.08
N LEU A 307 31.45 46.45 1.83
CA LEU A 307 30.23 46.04 1.15
C LEU A 307 28.97 46.40 1.95
N SER A 308 28.97 46.13 3.26
CA SER A 308 27.84 46.47 4.13
C SER A 308 27.58 47.98 4.14
N SER A 309 28.63 48.81 4.13
CA SER A 309 28.51 50.26 4.10
C SER A 309 27.98 50.77 2.75
N ARG A 310 28.41 50.15 1.64
CA ARG A 310 27.94 50.50 0.30
C ARG A 310 26.51 50.05 0.07
N VAL A 311 26.11 48.88 0.56
CA VAL A 311 24.72 48.40 0.54
C VAL A 311 23.84 49.35 1.34
N ARG A 312 24.23 49.74 2.56
CA ARG A 312 23.49 50.73 3.37
C ARG A 312 23.34 52.08 2.67
N ARG A 313 24.38 52.53 1.95
CA ARG A 313 24.32 53.77 1.17
C ARG A 313 23.36 53.64 -0.02
N LEU A 314 23.41 52.53 -0.76
CA LEU A 314 22.50 52.28 -1.88
C LEU A 314 21.06 52.14 -1.39
N THR A 315 20.79 51.49 -0.25
CA THR A 315 19.45 51.43 0.31
C THR A 315 18.94 52.83 0.67
N ALA A 316 19.77 53.66 1.31
CA ALA A 316 19.42 55.04 1.62
C ALA A 316 19.15 55.89 0.35
N ASP A 317 19.97 55.72 -0.69
CA ASP A 317 19.79 56.43 -1.97
C ASP A 317 18.49 55.96 -2.68
N THR A 318 18.17 54.66 -2.62
CA THR A 318 16.91 54.13 -3.18
C THR A 318 15.67 54.59 -2.40
N GLU A 319 15.77 54.68 -1.07
CA GLU A 319 14.71 55.20 -0.21
C GLU A 319 14.50 56.71 -0.45
N ALA A 320 15.59 57.46 -0.62
CA ALA A 320 15.53 58.86 -1.02
C ALA A 320 14.84 59.02 -2.38
N LEU A 321 15.17 58.19 -3.37
CA LEU A 321 14.54 58.20 -4.70
C LEU A 321 13.06 57.79 -4.63
N ALA A 322 12.71 56.77 -3.84
CA ALA A 322 11.32 56.37 -3.61
C ALA A 322 10.50 57.49 -2.93
N SER A 323 11.07 58.15 -1.92
CA SER A 323 10.45 59.31 -1.27
C SER A 323 10.29 60.49 -2.24
N ALA A 324 11.26 60.72 -3.13
CA ALA A 324 11.20 61.75 -4.15
C ALA A 324 10.11 61.44 -5.19
N ARG A 325 9.99 60.18 -5.62
CA ARG A 325 8.91 59.72 -6.51
C ARG A 325 7.54 59.88 -5.87
N LYS A 326 7.38 59.51 -4.59
CA LYS A 326 6.13 59.71 -3.85
C LYS A 326 5.75 61.19 -3.79
N ARG A 327 6.69 62.06 -3.43
CA ARG A 327 6.47 63.53 -3.44
C ARG A 327 6.11 64.06 -4.83
N ALA A 328 6.73 63.54 -5.90
CA ALA A 328 6.43 63.94 -7.27
C ALA A 328 5.02 63.51 -7.71
N VAL A 329 4.59 62.30 -7.33
CA VAL A 329 3.22 61.80 -7.60
C VAL A 329 2.19 62.59 -6.80
N ASP A 330 2.45 62.86 -5.52
CA ASP A 330 1.56 63.67 -4.67
C ASP A 330 1.44 65.11 -5.21
N ALA A 331 2.54 65.70 -5.69
CA ALA A 331 2.53 67.00 -6.34
C ALA A 331 1.76 66.99 -7.68
N ALA A 332 1.91 65.92 -8.48
CA ALA A 332 1.15 65.75 -9.72
C ALA A 332 -0.36 65.60 -9.46
N LYS A 333 -0.74 64.83 -8.43
CA LYS A 333 -2.13 64.68 -7.99
C LYS A 333 -2.72 65.97 -7.45
N ALA A 334 -1.94 66.74 -6.68
CA ALA A 334 -2.34 68.07 -6.22
C ALA A 334 -2.54 69.04 -7.39
N ALA A 335 -1.67 69.01 -8.39
CA ALA A 335 -1.81 69.82 -9.61
C ALA A 335 -3.03 69.40 -10.45
N GLN A 336 -3.34 68.10 -10.53
CA GLN A 336 -4.53 67.61 -11.20
C GLN A 336 -5.81 68.03 -10.47
N ASN A 337 -5.84 67.91 -9.14
CA ASN A 337 -6.97 68.38 -8.33
C ASN A 337 -7.16 69.90 -8.44
N ALA A 338 -6.07 70.68 -8.51
CA ALA A 338 -6.13 72.11 -8.75
C ALA A 338 -6.71 72.42 -10.14
N ARG A 339 -6.35 71.66 -11.18
CA ARG A 339 -6.94 71.79 -12.53
C ARG A 339 -8.43 71.47 -12.56
N VAL A 340 -8.85 70.42 -11.85
CA VAL A 340 -10.27 70.07 -11.71
C VAL A 340 -11.02 71.18 -10.98
N ALA A 341 -10.46 71.70 -9.88
CA ALA A 341 -11.03 72.82 -9.14
C ALA A 341 -11.16 74.09 -9.99
N THR A 342 -10.15 74.42 -10.81
CA THR A 342 -10.23 75.55 -11.75
C THR A 342 -11.25 75.32 -12.85
N SER A 343 -11.37 74.10 -13.39
CA SER A 343 -12.41 73.78 -14.38
C SER A 343 -13.82 73.85 -13.82
N THR A 344 -14.02 73.52 -12.54
CA THR A 344 -15.31 73.69 -11.86
C THR A 344 -15.63 75.15 -11.52
N ILE A 345 -14.62 76.01 -11.34
CA ILE A 345 -14.81 77.44 -11.12
C ILE A 345 -15.16 78.15 -12.45
N GLU A 346 -14.49 77.81 -13.56
CA GLU A 346 -14.82 78.34 -14.89
C GLU A 346 -16.20 77.88 -15.41
N GLN A 347 -16.74 76.75 -14.92
CA GLN A 347 -18.11 76.31 -15.23
C GLN A 347 -19.22 77.17 -14.60
N THR A 348 -18.89 78.08 -13.67
CA THR A 348 -19.90 78.93 -13.00
C THR A 348 -20.02 80.35 -13.59
N SER A 349 -19.19 80.72 -14.57
CA SER A 349 -19.10 82.11 -15.05
C SER A 349 -19.17 82.33 -16.56
N ASP A 350 -19.56 81.35 -17.39
CA ASP A 350 -19.96 81.69 -18.77
C ASP A 350 -20.92 80.67 -19.40
N MET A 351 -22.16 81.10 -19.56
CA MET A 351 -23.18 80.41 -20.34
C MET A 351 -23.17 81.03 -21.74
N SER A 352 -22.25 80.59 -22.63
CA SER A 352 -22.31 80.88 -24.06
C SER A 352 -21.43 79.95 -24.91
N VAL A 353 -22.11 79.07 -25.64
CA VAL A 353 -21.85 78.60 -27.01
C VAL A 353 -20.38 78.34 -27.40
N SER A 354 -19.88 77.13 -27.09
CA SER A 354 -18.96 76.41 -27.98
C SER A 354 -18.98 74.90 -27.68
N SER A 355 -20.14 74.27 -27.93
CA SER A 355 -20.25 72.81 -27.99
C SER A 355 -19.97 72.36 -29.42
N GLY A 356 -18.75 71.86 -29.69
CA GLY A 356 -18.44 71.35 -31.03
C GLY A 356 -17.15 70.57 -31.22
N SER A 357 -16.17 70.59 -30.29
CA SER A 357 -14.89 69.89 -30.55
C SER A 357 -14.18 69.27 -29.33
N ALA A 358 -14.84 69.19 -28.18
CA ALA A 358 -14.24 68.57 -26.98
C ALA A 358 -14.65 67.09 -26.76
N THR A 359 -15.67 66.58 -27.44
CA THR A 359 -16.21 65.23 -27.20
C THR A 359 -15.63 64.13 -28.07
N GLU A 360 -14.97 64.44 -29.21
CA GLU A 360 -14.42 63.40 -30.09
C GLU A 360 -13.02 62.92 -29.65
N ILE A 361 -12.21 63.82 -29.07
CA ILE A 361 -10.87 63.46 -28.55
C ILE A 361 -11.01 62.58 -27.29
N ASP A 362 -12.07 62.79 -26.51
CA ASP A 362 -12.30 62.12 -25.23
C ASP A 362 -12.95 60.74 -25.38
N GLN A 363 -13.73 60.48 -26.44
CA GLN A 363 -14.23 59.12 -26.73
C GLN A 363 -13.11 58.17 -27.15
N ALA A 364 -12.15 58.66 -27.93
CA ALA A 364 -10.99 57.85 -28.32
C ALA A 364 -10.00 57.68 -27.14
N ALA A 365 -9.95 58.62 -26.19
CA ALA A 365 -9.15 58.50 -24.97
C ALA A 365 -9.81 57.52 -23.98
N THR A 366 -11.11 57.66 -23.71
CA THR A 366 -11.87 56.75 -22.84
C THR A 366 -11.91 55.33 -23.38
N GLN A 367 -12.03 55.12 -24.70
CA GLN A 367 -11.89 53.79 -25.30
C GLN A 367 -10.48 53.20 -25.14
N ARG A 368 -9.43 54.02 -25.19
CA ARG A 368 -8.06 53.56 -24.92
C ARG A 368 -7.85 53.23 -23.44
N ASP A 369 -8.45 53.99 -22.54
CA ASP A 369 -8.39 53.72 -21.09
C ASP A 369 -9.20 52.46 -20.72
N GLU A 370 -10.36 52.26 -21.34
CA GLU A 370 -11.11 51.00 -21.24
C GLU A 370 -10.34 49.81 -21.83
N GLN A 371 -9.64 50.01 -22.95
CA GLN A 371 -8.79 48.97 -23.53
C GLN A 371 -7.58 48.70 -22.64
N ALA A 372 -6.96 49.72 -22.06
CA ALA A 372 -5.83 49.59 -21.15
C ALA A 372 -6.22 48.86 -19.87
N THR A 373 -7.39 49.16 -19.29
CA THR A 373 -7.93 48.45 -18.12
C THR A 373 -8.30 47.01 -18.44
N LYS A 374 -8.88 46.73 -19.63
CA LYS A 374 -9.12 45.35 -20.11
C LYS A 374 -7.82 44.59 -20.32
N ILE A 375 -6.82 45.22 -20.91
CA ILE A 375 -5.49 44.64 -21.12
C ILE A 375 -4.82 44.38 -19.76
N GLN A 376 -4.89 45.31 -18.82
CA GLN A 376 -4.36 45.13 -17.47
C GLN A 376 -5.08 43.99 -16.72
N ALA A 377 -6.39 43.85 -16.91
CA ALA A 377 -7.15 42.71 -16.39
C ALA A 377 -6.70 41.38 -17.03
N LEU A 378 -6.41 41.36 -18.34
CA LEU A 378 -5.85 40.19 -19.03
C LEU A 378 -4.41 39.87 -18.59
N TYR A 379 -3.59 40.88 -18.33
CA TYR A 379 -2.25 40.69 -17.75
C TYR A 379 -2.32 40.22 -16.30
N ALA A 380 -3.39 40.54 -15.57
CA ALA A 380 -3.62 40.01 -14.23
C ALA A 380 -4.09 38.54 -14.25
N THR A 381 -4.80 38.10 -15.29
CA THR A 381 -5.20 36.69 -15.46
C THR A 381 -4.13 35.84 -16.17
N LEU A 382 -3.14 36.46 -16.83
CA LEU A 382 -2.06 35.74 -17.50
C LEU A 382 -1.21 34.88 -16.54
N PRO A 383 -0.80 35.36 -15.34
CA PRO A 383 -0.09 34.54 -14.36
C PRO A 383 -0.83 33.26 -13.97
N THR A 384 -2.15 33.34 -13.80
CA THR A 384 -2.96 32.17 -13.41
C THR A 384 -3.08 31.17 -14.57
N ILE A 385 -3.20 31.65 -15.81
CA ILE A 385 -3.17 30.78 -16.99
C ILE A 385 -1.78 30.16 -17.18
N GLN A 386 -0.72 30.93 -16.95
CA GLN A 386 0.66 30.48 -17.11
C GLN A 386 1.06 29.43 -16.06
N SER A 387 0.50 29.50 -14.84
CA SER A 387 0.68 28.46 -13.82
C SER A 387 -0.15 27.19 -14.11
N LEU A 388 -1.32 27.32 -14.75
CA LEU A 388 -2.19 26.18 -15.07
C LEU A 388 -1.76 25.44 -16.36
N HIS A 389 -1.13 26.15 -17.30
CA HIS A 389 -0.66 25.61 -18.57
C HIS A 389 0.25 24.36 -18.45
N PRO A 390 1.29 24.33 -17.60
CA PRO A 390 2.15 23.15 -17.46
C PRO A 390 1.45 21.94 -16.82
N ILE A 391 0.35 22.15 -16.10
CA ILE A 391 -0.40 21.07 -15.42
C ILE A 391 -1.40 20.40 -16.39
N LEU A 392 -1.90 21.13 -17.38
CA LEU A 392 -2.85 20.64 -18.38
C LEU A 392 -2.41 19.35 -19.10
N PRO A 393 -1.18 19.20 -19.63
CA PRO A 393 -0.76 17.96 -20.28
C PRO A 393 -0.75 16.77 -19.31
N SER A 394 -0.27 16.95 -18.07
CA SER A 394 -0.28 15.89 -17.06
C SER A 394 -1.71 15.45 -16.67
N VAL A 395 -2.64 16.40 -16.57
CA VAL A 395 -4.05 16.10 -16.31
C VAL A 395 -4.68 15.39 -17.50
N LEU A 396 -4.35 15.76 -18.74
CA LEU A 396 -4.82 15.04 -19.92
C LEU A 396 -4.28 13.60 -19.99
N GLU A 397 -3.02 13.38 -19.65
CA GLU A 397 -2.44 12.04 -19.57
C GLU A 397 -3.12 11.20 -18.48
N ARG A 398 -3.33 11.78 -17.29
CA ARG A 398 -4.09 11.13 -16.22
C ARG A 398 -5.52 10.82 -16.65
N LEU A 399 -6.23 11.76 -17.28
CA LEU A 399 -7.57 11.55 -17.80
C LEU A 399 -7.60 10.48 -18.91
N ARG A 400 -6.55 10.36 -19.72
CA ARG A 400 -6.44 9.30 -20.73
C ARG A 400 -6.26 7.93 -20.08
N SER A 401 -5.45 7.81 -19.04
CA SER A 401 -5.33 6.58 -18.25
C SER A 401 -6.64 6.23 -17.53
N LEU A 402 -7.30 7.25 -16.96
CA LEU A 402 -8.54 7.12 -16.21
C LEU A 402 -9.73 6.84 -17.13
N ARG A 403 -9.71 7.28 -18.40
CA ARG A 403 -10.69 6.88 -19.42
C ARG A 403 -10.72 5.38 -19.63
N ALA A 404 -9.57 4.70 -19.61
CA ALA A 404 -9.53 3.25 -19.75
C ALA A 404 -10.19 2.58 -18.53
N ILE A 405 -9.92 3.08 -17.32
CA ILE A 405 -10.54 2.59 -16.08
C ILE A 405 -12.04 2.86 -16.07
N HIS A 406 -12.48 4.05 -16.47
CA HIS A 406 -13.90 4.40 -16.55
C HIS A 406 -14.65 3.57 -17.60
N ALA A 407 -14.03 3.30 -18.75
CA ALA A 407 -14.60 2.39 -19.75
C ALA A 407 -14.71 0.97 -19.20
N GLY A 408 -13.68 0.48 -18.49
CA GLY A 408 -13.72 -0.80 -17.80
C GLY A 408 -14.79 -0.86 -16.71
N ALA A 409 -14.97 0.22 -15.94
CA ALA A 409 -16.00 0.32 -14.90
C ALA A 409 -17.41 0.32 -15.49
N ALA A 410 -17.63 1.02 -16.61
CA ALA A 410 -18.89 0.99 -17.34
C ALA A 410 -19.20 -0.43 -17.86
N GLN A 411 -18.22 -1.09 -18.50
CA GLN A 411 -18.38 -2.47 -18.97
C GLN A 411 -18.62 -3.46 -17.81
N ALA A 412 -17.96 -3.26 -16.67
CA ALA A 412 -18.19 -4.08 -15.48
C ALA A 412 -19.63 -3.89 -14.95
N ALA A 413 -20.12 -2.66 -14.89
CA ALA A 413 -21.50 -2.36 -14.50
C ALA A 413 -22.51 -3.01 -15.47
N ASP A 414 -22.27 -2.94 -16.77
CA ASP A 414 -23.12 -3.60 -17.78
C ASP A 414 -23.10 -5.13 -17.63
N SER A 415 -21.92 -5.73 -17.40
CA SER A 415 -21.79 -7.17 -17.18
C SER A 415 -22.46 -7.63 -15.88
N LEU A 416 -22.44 -6.80 -14.83
CA LEU A 416 -23.13 -7.06 -13.57
C LEU A 416 -24.65 -7.03 -13.77
N ASN A 417 -25.17 -6.04 -14.49
CA ASN A 417 -26.59 -5.95 -14.83
C ASN A 417 -27.04 -7.16 -15.66
N GLU A 418 -26.20 -7.64 -16.58
CA GLU A 418 -26.49 -8.83 -17.37
C GLU A 418 -26.48 -10.11 -16.52
N LEU A 419 -25.54 -10.23 -15.57
CA LEU A 419 -25.51 -11.32 -14.60
C LEU A 419 -26.71 -11.28 -13.65
N GLU A 420 -27.12 -10.11 -13.18
CA GLU A 420 -28.31 -9.94 -12.36
C GLU A 420 -29.56 -10.39 -13.12
N LYS A 421 -29.68 -10.00 -14.39
CA LYS A 421 -30.77 -10.46 -15.25
C LYS A 421 -30.78 -11.98 -15.43
N ARG A 422 -29.63 -12.59 -15.73
CA ARG A 422 -29.49 -14.05 -15.83
C ARG A 422 -29.82 -14.74 -14.51
N HIS A 423 -29.40 -14.17 -13.38
CA HIS A 423 -29.73 -14.70 -12.07
C HIS A 423 -31.24 -14.66 -11.81
N ALA A 424 -31.89 -13.54 -12.13
CA ALA A 424 -33.33 -13.40 -12.02
C ALA A 424 -34.12 -14.31 -12.99
N GLU A 425 -33.55 -14.67 -14.13
CA GLU A 425 -34.12 -15.67 -15.05
C GLU A 425 -33.97 -17.09 -14.47
N MET A 426 -32.77 -17.46 -14.02
CA MET A 426 -32.51 -18.75 -13.36
C MET A 426 -33.38 -18.97 -12.13
N THR A 427 -33.61 -17.94 -11.31
CA THR A 427 -34.50 -18.06 -10.14
C THR A 427 -35.94 -18.34 -10.57
N ARG A 428 -36.42 -17.69 -11.63
CA ARG A 428 -37.76 -17.96 -12.20
C ARG A 428 -37.85 -19.36 -12.80
N GLU A 429 -36.82 -19.82 -13.50
CA GLU A 429 -36.76 -21.19 -14.00
C GLU A 429 -36.80 -22.19 -12.85
N ILE A 430 -36.01 -22.01 -11.80
CA ILE A 430 -36.02 -22.88 -10.60
C ILE A 430 -37.42 -22.92 -9.96
N GLU A 431 -38.12 -21.80 -9.88
CA GLU A 431 -39.51 -21.75 -9.42
C GLU A 431 -40.43 -22.58 -10.32
N GLN A 432 -40.32 -22.44 -11.65
CA GLN A 432 -41.08 -23.25 -12.61
C GLN A 432 -40.75 -24.75 -12.50
N TRP A 433 -39.48 -25.12 -12.32
CA TRP A 433 -39.07 -26.52 -12.11
C TRP A 433 -39.63 -27.07 -10.81
N ARG A 434 -39.69 -26.28 -9.74
CA ARG A 434 -40.30 -26.69 -8.46
C ARG A 434 -41.81 -26.88 -8.59
N GLU A 435 -42.49 -25.99 -9.29
CA GLU A 435 -43.93 -26.13 -9.57
C GLU A 435 -44.19 -27.36 -10.45
N GLY A 436 -43.41 -27.55 -11.51
CA GLY A 436 -43.49 -28.73 -12.37
C GLY A 436 -43.25 -30.03 -11.59
N LEU A 437 -42.27 -30.06 -10.69
CA LEU A 437 -41.99 -31.21 -9.83
C LEU A 437 -43.17 -31.51 -8.88
N LYS A 438 -43.79 -30.48 -8.27
CA LYS A 438 -44.98 -30.67 -7.44
C LYS A 438 -46.14 -31.27 -8.23
N VAL A 439 -46.37 -30.81 -9.46
CA VAL A 439 -47.42 -31.36 -10.33
C VAL A 439 -47.12 -32.80 -10.70
N VAL A 440 -45.86 -33.13 -10.98
CA VAL A 440 -45.44 -34.52 -11.26
C VAL A 440 -45.59 -35.40 -10.02
N GLU A 441 -45.21 -34.91 -8.84
CA GLU A 441 -45.38 -35.61 -7.56
C GLU A 441 -46.86 -35.89 -7.27
N GLU A 442 -47.74 -34.91 -7.46
CA GLU A 442 -49.18 -35.08 -7.30
C GLU A 442 -49.75 -36.09 -8.30
N LYS A 443 -49.38 -35.99 -9.58
CA LYS A 443 -49.81 -36.96 -10.61
C LYS A 443 -49.26 -38.35 -10.34
N MET A 444 -48.03 -38.47 -9.84
CA MET A 444 -47.44 -39.75 -9.45
C MET A 444 -48.22 -40.36 -8.29
N GLY A 445 -48.55 -39.58 -7.26
CA GLY A 445 -49.39 -40.03 -6.15
C GLY A 445 -50.79 -40.46 -6.58
N GLN A 446 -51.42 -39.73 -7.50
CA GLN A 446 -52.70 -40.13 -8.11
C GLN A 446 -52.56 -41.42 -8.92
N SER A 447 -51.47 -41.57 -9.68
CA SER A 447 -51.21 -42.78 -10.47
C SER A 447 -50.89 -43.99 -9.59
N GLU A 448 -50.19 -43.81 -8.48
CA GLU A 448 -49.90 -44.85 -7.49
C GLU A 448 -51.19 -45.30 -6.80
N ALA A 449 -52.06 -44.35 -6.41
CA ALA A 449 -53.36 -44.67 -5.85
C ALA A 449 -54.25 -45.43 -6.84
N ALA A 450 -54.30 -45.00 -8.10
CA ALA A 450 -55.02 -45.70 -9.16
C ALA A 450 -54.43 -47.10 -9.44
N MET A 451 -53.10 -47.23 -9.40
CA MET A 451 -52.43 -48.51 -9.58
C MET A 451 -52.71 -49.45 -8.40
N LYS A 452 -52.70 -48.96 -7.15
CA LYS A 452 -53.11 -49.73 -5.97
C LYS A 452 -54.55 -50.19 -6.08
N SER A 453 -55.49 -49.32 -6.43
CA SER A 453 -56.88 -49.73 -6.63
C SER A 453 -57.04 -50.74 -7.76
N ASN A 454 -56.28 -50.60 -8.86
CA ASN A 454 -56.29 -51.56 -9.95
C ASN A 454 -55.72 -52.92 -9.51
N ILE A 455 -54.64 -52.93 -8.74
CA ILE A 455 -54.08 -54.15 -8.15
C ILE A 455 -55.10 -54.81 -7.22
N GLU A 456 -55.75 -54.05 -6.34
CA GLU A 456 -56.81 -54.56 -5.45
C GLU A 456 -58.01 -55.14 -6.22
N LEU A 457 -58.33 -54.62 -7.41
CA LEU A 457 -59.38 -55.17 -8.28
C LEU A 457 -58.93 -56.41 -9.06
N ILE A 458 -57.67 -56.44 -9.52
CA ILE A 458 -57.12 -57.54 -10.31
C ILE A 458 -56.75 -58.73 -9.43
N GLU A 459 -56.24 -58.49 -8.21
CA GLU A 459 -55.83 -59.52 -7.26
C GLU A 459 -56.91 -60.60 -6.99
N PRO A 460 -58.19 -60.27 -6.70
CA PRO A 460 -59.23 -61.28 -6.54
C PRO A 460 -59.55 -62.01 -7.85
N TRP A 461 -59.44 -61.37 -9.01
CA TRP A 461 -59.64 -62.02 -10.31
C TRP A 461 -58.52 -63.01 -10.61
N VAL A 462 -57.26 -62.64 -10.36
CA VAL A 462 -56.09 -63.53 -10.49
C VAL A 462 -56.22 -64.70 -9.53
N ARG A 463 -56.58 -64.46 -8.26
CA ARG A 463 -56.83 -65.53 -7.29
C ARG A 463 -57.98 -66.46 -7.70
N ASP A 464 -59.05 -65.96 -8.33
CA ASP A 464 -60.11 -66.83 -8.85
C ASP A 464 -59.61 -67.68 -10.02
N LEU A 465 -58.76 -67.10 -10.87
CA LEU A 465 -58.16 -67.78 -12.02
C LEU A 465 -57.15 -68.85 -11.56
N GLU A 466 -56.31 -68.56 -10.57
CA GLU A 466 -55.43 -69.52 -9.89
C GLU A 466 -56.25 -70.68 -9.29
N LYS A 467 -57.30 -70.38 -8.51
CA LYS A 467 -58.19 -71.42 -7.96
C LYS A 467 -58.85 -72.29 -9.03
N ARG A 468 -59.20 -71.71 -10.19
CA ARG A 468 -59.75 -72.47 -11.32
C ARG A 468 -58.67 -73.33 -11.98
N LEU A 469 -57.43 -72.86 -12.07
CA LEU A 469 -56.30 -73.61 -12.57
C LEU A 469 -55.98 -74.80 -11.65
N ASP A 470 -55.88 -74.57 -10.34
CA ASP A 470 -55.63 -75.62 -9.35
C ASP A 470 -56.72 -76.71 -9.39
N ARG A 471 -57.98 -76.34 -9.61
CA ARG A 471 -59.10 -77.29 -9.79
C ARG A 471 -58.99 -78.12 -11.08
N LEU A 472 -58.34 -77.58 -12.11
CA LEU A 472 -58.09 -78.31 -13.36
C LEU A 472 -56.88 -79.24 -13.18
N GLU A 473 -55.82 -78.75 -12.56
CA GLU A 473 -54.61 -79.53 -12.26
C GLU A 473 -54.93 -80.71 -11.32
N SER A 474 -55.72 -80.49 -10.26
CA SER A 474 -56.16 -81.56 -9.34
C SER A 474 -57.13 -82.58 -9.96
N ARG A 475 -57.49 -82.42 -11.23
CA ARG A 475 -58.43 -83.29 -11.96
C ARG A 475 -57.73 -84.07 -13.08
N GLU A 476 -56.48 -83.75 -13.38
CA GLU A 476 -55.62 -84.51 -14.30
C GLU A 476 -54.75 -85.57 -13.59
N ASP A 477 -54.63 -85.52 -12.26
CA ASP A 477 -54.21 -86.64 -11.39
C ASP A 477 -55.42 -87.42 -10.87
#